data_AF-A0A7S3XF33-F1
#
_entry.id   AF-A0A7S3XF33-F1
#
_cell.length_a   1.000
_cell.length_b   1.000
_cell.length_c   1.000
_cell.angle_alpha   90.00
_cell.angle_beta   90.00
_cell.angle_gamma   90.00
#
_symmetry.space_group_name_H-M   'P 1'
#
loop_
_entity.id
_entity.type
_entity.pdbx_description
1 polymer ?
#
loop_
_entity_poly.entity_id
_entity_poly.type
_entity_poly.pdbx_seq_one_letter_code
_entity_poly.pdbx_strand_id
1 'polypeptide(L)'
;EPFVGRYDTFMVLRVDKEKGYIDLSKKRVSREDAAALDEKYSKAKTVQSIMRHIASTHKMPLEEVCSKISWPLYDMFGHAYDGLAKLVGDNADLSILDKLDITPEVRETLLQVVTRRMAPHQLRVKAKVEVSCFGYEGIEAVKRALIAGRTAA
;
A
#
# COMPACT_ATOMS: atom_id res chain seq x y z
N GLU A 1 -21.95 -6.66 23.32
CA GLU A 1 -21.31 -5.35 23.56
C GLU A 1 -20.25 -5.11 22.48
N PRO A 2 -20.00 -3.87 22.05
CA PRO A 2 -18.85 -3.58 21.22
C PRO A 2 -17.57 -3.84 22.02
N PHE A 3 -16.64 -4.61 21.44
CA PHE A 3 -15.35 -4.87 22.06
C PHE A 3 -14.55 -3.56 22.09
N VAL A 4 -14.29 -3.04 23.28
CA VAL A 4 -13.52 -1.81 23.48
C VAL A 4 -12.11 -1.97 22.88
N GLY A 5 -11.67 -0.99 22.09
CA GLY A 5 -10.34 -0.96 21.47
C GLY A 5 -10.22 -1.65 20.10
N ARG A 6 -11.34 -2.08 19.47
CA ARG A 6 -11.34 -2.63 18.11
C ARG A 6 -11.85 -1.63 17.08
N TYR A 7 -11.30 -1.71 15.87
CA TYR A 7 -11.79 -1.00 14.70
C TYR A 7 -12.91 -1.81 14.03
N ASP A 8 -13.88 -1.12 13.46
CA ASP A 8 -15.05 -1.72 12.82
C ASP A 8 -15.56 -0.78 11.73
N THR A 9 -16.29 -1.34 10.75
CA THR A 9 -16.76 -0.60 9.58
C THR A 9 -18.19 -0.15 9.76
N PHE A 10 -18.45 1.13 9.46
CA PHE A 10 -19.76 1.75 9.57
C PHE A 10 -20.09 2.56 8.31
N MET A 11 -21.37 2.58 7.94
CA MET A 11 -21.89 3.46 6.90
C MET A 11 -22.36 4.77 7.51
N VAL A 12 -21.97 5.90 6.93
CA VAL A 12 -22.48 7.22 7.32
C VAL A 12 -23.91 7.37 6.79
N LEU A 13 -24.86 7.64 7.69
CA LEU A 13 -26.25 7.91 7.34
C LEU A 13 -26.51 9.39 7.14
N ARG A 14 -26.05 10.21 8.07
CA ARG A 14 -26.30 11.65 8.09
C ARG A 14 -25.13 12.38 8.75
N VAL A 15 -24.85 13.58 8.26
CA VAL A 15 -23.91 14.53 8.86
C VAL A 15 -24.68 15.81 9.18
N ASP A 16 -24.77 16.14 10.47
CA ASP A 16 -25.26 17.43 10.95
C ASP A 16 -24.06 18.38 11.10
N LYS A 17 -23.91 19.31 10.17
CA LYS A 17 -22.77 20.23 10.13
C LYS A 17 -22.85 21.34 11.18
N GLU A 18 -24.04 21.68 11.67
CA GLU A 18 -24.22 22.74 12.67
C GLU A 18 -23.91 22.23 14.07
N LYS A 19 -24.36 21.01 14.38
CA LYS A 19 -24.14 20.38 15.69
C LYS A 19 -22.90 19.49 15.75
N GLY A 20 -22.32 19.15 14.61
CA GLY A 20 -21.16 18.27 14.50
C GLY A 20 -21.48 16.79 14.74
N TYR A 21 -22.74 16.38 14.62
CA TYR A 21 -23.14 14.97 14.79
C TYR A 21 -23.01 14.18 13.49
N ILE A 22 -22.56 12.93 13.61
CA ILE A 22 -22.47 11.97 12.51
C ILE A 22 -23.22 10.71 12.91
N ASP A 23 -24.30 10.41 12.19
CA ASP A 23 -25.09 9.20 12.40
C ASP A 23 -24.48 8.05 11.61
N LEU A 24 -24.17 6.93 12.29
CA LEU A 24 -23.51 5.77 11.72
C LEU A 24 -24.40 4.53 11.79
N SER A 25 -24.31 3.65 10.78
CA SER A 25 -25.00 2.36 10.77
C SER A 25 -24.03 1.21 10.53
N LYS A 26 -24.05 0.23 11.43
CA LYS A 26 -23.37 -1.06 11.22
C LYS A 26 -24.24 -2.06 10.44
N LYS A 27 -25.57 -2.03 10.64
CA LYS A 27 -26.49 -3.01 10.05
C LYS A 27 -26.58 -2.94 8.53
N ARG A 28 -26.28 -1.77 7.96
CA ARG A 28 -26.39 -1.51 6.51
C ARG A 28 -25.08 -1.71 5.76
N VAL A 29 -24.04 -2.23 6.42
CA VAL A 29 -22.75 -2.53 5.80
C VAL A 29 -22.78 -3.97 5.28
N SER A 30 -22.59 -4.16 3.98
CA SER A 30 -22.43 -5.49 3.39
C SER A 30 -21.05 -6.07 3.71
N ARG A 31 -20.88 -7.39 3.55
CA ARG A 31 -19.56 -8.02 3.77
C ARG A 31 -18.55 -7.59 2.69
N GLU A 32 -19.01 -7.41 1.45
CA GLU A 32 -18.17 -6.91 0.36
C GLU A 32 -17.70 -5.48 0.64
N ASP A 33 -18.59 -4.59 1.07
CA ASP A 33 -18.24 -3.19 1.38
C ASP A 33 -17.28 -3.09 2.57
N ALA A 34 -17.46 -3.96 3.58
CA ALA A 34 -16.56 -4.02 4.72
C ALA A 34 -15.13 -4.39 4.28
N ALA A 35 -14.98 -5.42 3.45
CA ALA A 35 -13.67 -5.84 2.95
C ALA A 35 -13.01 -4.77 2.07
N ALA A 36 -13.77 -4.12 1.20
CA ALA A 36 -13.27 -3.03 0.35
C ALA A 36 -12.82 -1.81 1.20
N LEU A 37 -13.57 -1.49 2.27
CA LEU A 37 -13.21 -0.40 3.16
C LEU A 37 -11.98 -0.75 4.00
N ASP A 38 -11.84 -2.00 4.46
CA ASP A 38 -10.65 -2.44 5.20
C ASP A 38 -9.38 -2.30 4.35
N GLU A 39 -9.44 -2.65 3.07
CA GLU A 39 -8.33 -2.43 2.13
C GLU A 39 -8.01 -0.94 1.98
N LYS A 40 -9.04 -0.11 1.73
CA LYS A 40 -8.90 1.34 1.61
C LYS A 40 -8.32 1.96 2.88
N TYR A 41 -8.78 1.53 4.05
CA TYR A 41 -8.28 1.99 5.34
C TYR A 41 -6.83 1.58 5.57
N SER A 42 -6.44 0.36 5.18
CA SER A 42 -5.05 -0.11 5.26
C SER A 42 -4.12 0.74 4.37
N LYS A 43 -4.54 1.04 3.14
CA LYS A 43 -3.82 1.96 2.23
C LYS A 43 -3.68 3.35 2.86
N ALA A 44 -4.77 3.94 3.35
CA ALA A 44 -4.76 5.25 4.00
C ALA A 44 -3.87 5.29 5.25
N LYS A 45 -3.87 4.23 6.06
CA LYS A 45 -2.99 4.11 7.24
C LYS A 45 -1.51 4.09 6.86
N THR A 46 -1.19 3.46 5.73
CA THR A 46 0.18 3.44 5.19
C THR A 46 0.62 4.83 4.77
N VAL A 47 -0.21 5.53 3.99
CA VAL A 47 0.03 6.94 3.60
C VAL A 47 0.23 7.81 4.84
N GLN A 48 -0.68 7.74 5.81
CA GLN A 48 -0.60 8.54 7.04
C GLN A 48 0.65 8.23 7.87
N SER A 49 1.11 6.98 7.88
CA SER A 49 2.34 6.59 8.56
C SER A 49 3.57 7.21 7.89
N ILE A 50 3.60 7.26 6.55
CA ILE A 50 4.65 7.91 5.76
C ILE A 50 4.67 9.42 6.06
N MET A 51 3.52 10.09 5.96
CA MET A 51 3.42 11.53 6.22
C MET A 51 3.85 11.91 7.64
N ARG A 52 3.43 11.11 8.64
CA ARG A 52 3.84 11.32 10.04
C ARG A 52 5.35 11.20 10.22
N HIS A 53 5.97 10.26 9.53
CA HIS A 53 7.41 10.08 9.61
C HIS A 53 8.14 11.28 8.99
N ILE A 54 7.71 11.75 7.82
CA ILE A 54 8.28 12.95 7.17
C ILE A 54 8.10 14.18 8.08
N ALA A 55 6.90 14.39 8.62
CA ALA A 55 6.61 15.48 9.54
C ALA A 55 7.51 15.46 10.78
N SER A 56 7.77 14.26 11.33
CA SER A 56 8.64 14.10 12.50
C SER A 56 10.11 14.35 12.18
N THR A 57 10.58 13.89 11.02
CA THR A 57 11.96 14.08 10.55
C THR A 57 12.27 15.55 10.29
N HIS A 58 11.36 16.27 9.64
CA HIS A 58 11.52 17.67 9.27
C HIS A 58 10.97 18.66 10.32
N LYS A 59 10.45 18.15 11.45
CA LYS A 59 9.81 18.94 12.52
C LYS A 59 8.72 19.89 12.01
N MET A 60 7.96 19.45 11.01
CA MET A 60 6.87 20.20 10.41
C MET A 60 5.51 19.75 10.97
N PRO A 61 4.48 20.61 10.99
CA PRO A 61 3.12 20.20 11.27
C PRO A 61 2.66 19.13 10.28
N LEU A 62 2.00 18.08 10.77
CA LEU A 62 1.48 16.99 9.93
C LEU A 62 0.52 17.50 8.86
N GLU A 63 -0.29 18.50 9.19
CA GLU A 63 -1.24 19.11 8.27
C GLU A 63 -0.55 19.77 7.07
N GLU A 64 0.57 20.48 7.29
CA GLU A 64 1.35 21.07 6.20
C GLU A 64 1.98 20.01 5.28
N VAL A 65 2.44 18.89 5.86
CA VAL A 65 2.97 17.78 5.05
C VAL A 65 1.85 17.11 4.24
N CYS A 66 0.68 16.94 4.85
CA CYS A 66 -0.49 16.39 4.15
C CYS A 66 -0.99 17.33 3.04
N SER A 67 -0.99 18.64 3.26
CA SER A 67 -1.45 19.61 2.27
C SER A 67 -0.52 19.70 1.06
N LYS A 68 0.79 19.60 1.27
CA LYS A 68 1.79 19.65 0.21
C LYS A 68 1.95 18.34 -0.57
N ILE A 69 1.69 17.20 0.08
CA ILE A 69 1.98 15.88 -0.52
C ILE A 69 0.71 15.05 -0.70
N SER A 70 -0.05 14.80 0.37
CA SER A 70 -1.17 13.86 0.31
C SER A 70 -2.35 14.38 -0.51
N TRP A 71 -2.79 15.63 -0.29
CA TRP A 71 -3.95 16.17 -0.99
C TRP A 71 -3.76 16.23 -2.52
N PRO A 72 -2.64 16.74 -3.05
CA PRO A 72 -2.40 16.71 -4.50
C PRO A 72 -2.38 15.30 -5.07
N LEU A 73 -1.83 14.32 -4.34
CA LEU A 73 -1.83 12.93 -4.78
C LEU A 73 -3.23 12.31 -4.79
N TYR A 74 -4.11 12.70 -3.86
CA TYR A 74 -5.53 12.29 -3.88
C TYR A 74 -6.25 12.88 -5.09
N ASP A 75 -5.99 14.14 -5.44
CA ASP A 75 -6.63 14.80 -6.58
C ASP A 75 -6.17 14.21 -7.92
N MET A 76 -4.90 13.80 -8.03
CA MET A 76 -4.32 13.26 -9.27
C MET A 76 -4.67 11.80 -9.54
N PHE A 77 -4.69 10.95 -8.50
CA PHE A 77 -4.79 9.49 -8.66
C PHE A 77 -6.04 8.89 -7.99
N GLY A 78 -6.87 9.70 -7.34
CA GLY A 78 -8.03 9.25 -6.57
C GLY A 78 -7.65 8.72 -5.17
N HIS A 79 -6.50 8.04 -5.03
CA HIS A 79 -5.96 7.64 -3.73
C HIS A 79 -4.45 7.91 -3.67
N ALA A 80 -4.00 8.59 -2.60
CA ALA A 80 -2.58 8.94 -2.46
C ALA A 80 -1.63 7.74 -2.44
N TYR A 81 -2.09 6.59 -1.93
CA TYR A 81 -1.35 5.32 -1.99
C TYR A 81 -0.96 4.94 -3.42
N ASP A 82 -1.87 5.07 -4.38
CA ASP A 82 -1.60 4.66 -5.77
C ASP A 82 -0.60 5.62 -6.43
N GLY A 83 -0.64 6.91 -6.08
CA GLY A 83 0.38 7.89 -6.46
C GLY A 83 1.75 7.55 -5.87
N LEU A 84 1.82 7.19 -4.58
CA LEU A 84 3.07 6.77 -3.94
C LEU A 84 3.61 5.45 -4.50
N ALA A 85 2.73 4.52 -4.89
CA ALA A 85 3.12 3.25 -5.50
C ALA A 85 3.82 3.45 -6.85
N LYS A 86 3.41 4.46 -7.64
CA LYS A 86 4.07 4.83 -8.90
C LYS A 86 5.46 5.44 -8.72
N LEU A 87 5.83 5.83 -7.51
CA LEU A 87 7.18 6.29 -7.16
C LEU A 87 8.12 5.13 -6.81
N VAL A 88 7.63 3.89 -6.78
CA VAL A 88 8.39 2.69 -6.40
C VAL A 88 8.46 1.70 -7.56
N GLY A 89 9.63 1.10 -7.76
CA GLY A 89 9.86 0.06 -8.76
C GLY A 89 10.64 0.56 -9.99
N ASP A 90 10.84 -0.33 -10.96
CA ASP A 90 11.73 -0.08 -12.12
C ASP A 90 11.19 0.99 -13.09
N ASN A 91 9.88 1.28 -13.03
CA ASN A 91 9.20 2.31 -13.82
C ASN A 91 8.77 3.51 -12.96
N ALA A 92 9.59 3.94 -12.00
CA ALA A 92 9.26 5.04 -11.11
C ALA A 92 9.07 6.36 -11.89
N ASP A 93 7.88 6.96 -11.78
CA ASP A 93 7.57 8.23 -12.44
C ASP A 93 7.88 9.41 -11.52
N LEU A 94 9.11 9.90 -11.59
CA LEU A 94 9.57 11.04 -10.78
C LEU A 94 8.91 12.37 -11.16
N SER A 95 8.22 12.45 -12.31
CA SER A 95 7.52 13.68 -12.73
C SER A 95 6.37 14.06 -11.79
N ILE A 96 5.86 13.08 -11.03
CA ILE A 96 4.84 13.30 -10.01
C ILE A 96 5.39 14.21 -8.90
N LEU A 97 6.66 14.07 -8.54
CA LEU A 97 7.30 14.87 -7.49
C LEU A 97 7.52 16.31 -7.91
N ASP A 98 7.68 16.57 -9.21
CA ASP A 98 7.92 17.91 -9.74
C ASP A 98 6.65 18.77 -9.72
N LYS A 99 5.48 18.13 -9.58
CA LYS A 99 4.18 18.79 -9.39
C LYS A 99 3.86 19.10 -7.93
N LEU A 100 4.70 18.65 -6.99
CA LEU A 100 4.51 18.88 -5.56
C LEU A 100 5.36 20.07 -5.11
N ASP A 101 4.77 20.96 -4.31
CA ASP A 101 5.46 22.11 -3.72
C ASP A 101 6.23 21.68 -2.45
N ILE A 102 7.36 20.99 -2.65
CA ILE A 102 8.20 20.46 -1.58
C ILE A 102 9.68 20.82 -1.77
N THR A 103 10.41 20.96 -0.65
CA THR A 103 11.86 21.16 -0.69
C THR A 103 12.58 19.89 -1.18
N PRO A 104 13.76 20.02 -1.81
CA PRO A 104 14.52 18.87 -2.30
C PRO A 104 14.88 17.87 -1.19
N GLU A 105 15.10 18.35 0.04
CA GLU A 105 15.39 17.53 1.22
C GLU A 105 14.19 16.64 1.61
N VAL A 106 12.98 17.20 1.56
CA VAL A 106 11.73 16.46 1.83
C VAL A 106 11.47 15.46 0.72
N ARG A 107 11.76 15.82 -0.54
CA ARG A 107 11.63 14.93 -1.71
C ARG A 107 12.50 13.69 -1.59
N GLU A 108 13.77 13.86 -1.21
CA GLU A 108 14.68 12.74 -1.02
C GLU A 108 14.21 11.84 0.14
N THR A 109 13.85 12.45 1.27
CA THR A 109 13.31 11.72 2.43
C THR A 109 12.05 10.92 2.06
N LEU A 110 11.14 11.53 1.30
CA LEU A 110 9.91 10.88 0.83
C LEU A 110 10.25 9.64 -0.01
N LEU A 111 11.13 9.76 -1.01
CA LEU A 111 11.55 8.65 -1.86
C LEU A 111 12.18 7.51 -1.06
N GLN A 112 13.08 7.82 -0.11
CA GLN A 112 13.70 6.82 0.74
C GLN A 112 12.65 6.07 1.58
N VAL A 113 11.71 6.80 2.18
CA VAL A 113 10.68 6.23 3.06
C VAL A 113 9.68 5.40 2.29
N VAL A 114 9.25 5.89 1.13
CA VAL A 114 8.30 5.23 0.24
C VAL A 114 8.92 3.95 -0.33
N THR A 115 10.17 4.01 -0.82
CA THR A 115 10.89 2.81 -1.28
C THR A 115 11.01 1.77 -0.17
N ARG A 116 11.36 2.16 1.06
CA ARG A 116 11.51 1.22 2.17
C ARG A 116 10.18 0.59 2.62
N ARG A 117 9.09 1.36 2.62
CA ARG A 117 7.79 0.94 3.19
C ARG A 117 6.85 0.31 2.17
N MET A 118 6.99 0.66 0.91
CA MET A 118 6.16 0.17 -0.19
C MET A 118 6.93 -0.76 -1.14
N ALA A 119 8.22 -1.03 -0.87
CA ALA A 119 8.94 -2.08 -1.57
C ALA A 119 8.13 -3.38 -1.52
N PRO A 120 7.99 -4.08 -2.66
CA PRO A 120 7.24 -5.32 -2.71
C PRO A 120 7.83 -6.30 -1.69
N HIS A 121 7.01 -6.70 -0.73
CA HIS A 121 7.39 -7.77 0.18
C HIS A 121 7.65 -9.02 -0.67
N GLN A 122 8.89 -9.50 -0.67
CA GLN A 122 9.25 -10.74 -1.37
C GLN A 122 8.46 -11.90 -0.76
N LEU A 123 7.39 -12.32 -1.42
CA LEU A 123 6.60 -13.48 -1.04
C LEU A 123 7.41 -14.74 -1.37
N ARG A 124 7.83 -15.47 -0.33
CA ARG A 124 8.45 -16.78 -0.51
C ARG A 124 7.38 -17.83 -0.72
N VAL A 125 7.02 -18.07 -1.97
CA VAL A 125 6.13 -19.19 -2.34
C VAL A 125 6.95 -20.48 -2.31
N LYS A 126 6.48 -21.48 -1.57
CA LYS A 126 7.08 -22.82 -1.52
C LYS A 126 6.17 -23.80 -2.24
N ALA A 127 6.70 -24.52 -3.22
CA ALA A 127 6.03 -25.63 -3.87
C ALA A 127 6.84 -26.91 -3.64
N LYS A 128 6.14 -28.02 -3.40
CA LYS A 128 6.75 -29.35 -3.34
C LYS A 128 6.44 -30.06 -4.66
N VAL A 129 7.49 -30.49 -5.36
CA VAL A 129 7.38 -31.24 -6.60
C VAL A 129 8.04 -32.59 -6.39
N GLU A 130 7.34 -33.66 -6.71
CA GLU A 130 7.85 -35.02 -6.68
C GLU A 130 8.10 -35.47 -8.13
N VAL A 131 9.33 -35.88 -8.42
CA VAL A 131 9.75 -36.28 -9.76
C VAL A 131 10.34 -37.67 -9.67
N SER A 132 9.77 -38.61 -10.44
CA SER A 132 10.26 -39.99 -10.53
C SER A 132 10.74 -40.26 -11.95
N CYS A 133 11.97 -40.76 -12.09
CA CYS A 133 12.54 -41.18 -13.36
C CYS A 133 13.15 -42.57 -13.18
N PHE A 134 12.71 -43.53 -14.01
CA PHE A 134 13.15 -44.93 -13.95
C PHE A 134 14.13 -45.30 -15.09
N GLY A 135 14.59 -44.33 -15.86
CA GLY A 135 15.52 -44.53 -16.98
C GLY A 135 17.00 -44.52 -16.56
N TYR A 136 17.85 -45.07 -17.43
CA TYR A 136 19.31 -44.89 -17.33
C TYR A 136 19.65 -43.40 -17.46
N GLU A 137 20.55 -42.88 -16.63
CA GLU A 137 20.83 -41.43 -16.47
C GLU A 137 19.68 -40.57 -15.91
N GLY A 138 18.74 -41.15 -15.13
CA GLY A 138 17.59 -40.43 -14.60
C GLY A 138 17.91 -39.14 -13.81
N ILE A 139 19.07 -39.08 -13.14
CA ILE A 139 19.53 -37.87 -12.43
C ILE A 139 19.75 -36.70 -13.41
N GLU A 140 20.38 -36.95 -14.56
CA GLU A 140 20.66 -35.91 -15.55
C GLU A 140 19.40 -35.48 -16.30
N ALA A 141 18.43 -36.38 -16.47
CA ALA A 141 17.10 -36.04 -16.99
C ALA A 141 16.35 -35.08 -16.05
N VAL A 142 16.35 -35.35 -14.73
CA VAL A 142 15.69 -34.49 -13.74
C VAL A 142 16.36 -33.12 -13.65
N LYS A 143 17.70 -33.05 -13.64
CA LYS A 143 18.42 -31.77 -13.64
C LYS A 143 18.07 -30.93 -14.87
N ARG A 144 18.11 -31.52 -16.07
CA ARG A 144 17.74 -30.81 -17.31
C ARG A 144 16.31 -30.30 -17.28
N ALA A 145 15.36 -31.10 -16.80
CA ALA A 145 13.96 -30.70 -16.68
C ALA A 145 13.79 -29.51 -15.73
N LEU A 146 14.43 -29.52 -14.56
CA LEU A 146 14.37 -28.42 -13.59
C LEU A 146 15.03 -27.13 -14.12
N ILE A 147 16.16 -27.25 -14.82
CA ILE A 147 16.84 -26.09 -15.41
C ILE A 147 15.99 -25.50 -16.53
N ALA A 148 15.44 -26.34 -17.42
CA ALA A 148 14.56 -25.91 -18.50
C ALA A 148 13.33 -25.18 -17.95
N GLY A 149 12.70 -25.71 -16.89
CA GLY A 149 11.58 -25.07 -16.22
C GLY A 149 11.93 -23.72 -15.59
N ARG A 150 13.16 -23.54 -15.10
CA ARG A 150 13.63 -22.25 -14.58
C ARG A 150 13.79 -21.19 -15.67
N THR A 151 14.28 -21.58 -16.86
CA THR A 151 14.52 -20.65 -17.97
C THR A 151 13.28 -20.31 -18.79
N ALA A 152 12.22 -21.11 -18.69
CA ALA A 152 10.96 -20.86 -19.38
C ALA A 152 10.03 -19.88 -18.63
N ALA A 153 10.34 -19.56 -17.37
CA ALA A 153 9.66 -18.57 -16.54
C ALA A 153 10.40 -17.23 -16.58
#